data_AF-A0A0D2FL58-F1
#
_entry.id   AF-A0A0D2FL58-F1
#
_cell.length_a   1.000
_cell.length_b   1.000
_cell.length_c   1.000
_cell.angle_alpha   90.00
_cell.angle_beta   90.00
_cell.angle_gamma   90.00
#
_symmetry.space_group_name_H-M   'P 1'
#
loop_
_entity.id
_entity.type
_entity.pdbx_description
1 polymer ?
#
loop_
_entity_poly.entity_id
_entity_poly.type
_entity_poly.pdbx_seq_one_letter_code
_entity_poly.pdbx_strand_id
1 'polypeptide(L)'
;MAKTKTKNPTQQQKDILRSTSAPLVRTPLKKSQKSIEDLLTEAAELLEQAQPELALPLAEEALQRLEADRRRQKPSQNGDEIDIEELLSLAAQGQPTLPTALVLAAEIRVALGDVDPARRNFTRAIHMDKDGALISAEPWLWLAQLCEEGGRESIRYFEQACEVLRNEIDVLEEAVGGDDETGPKKVLDEKKAKLADALCAMAEVYMTDLSWEADAEAKCEGLVTEAVAVCPEDKAAGVLQTLASVRISQERFDEARTALKRSLDIWHKEVHSPSSAEMAKDATESDDNSDDDARKPDFATRVSLTRLLMEVQLELLALSVLDGLVREDDQSVECWYLGGWCHVLISQKPEITSEEKVKSQQTARTWLENCLRLYRISSHDDERLRDHALELVDGLKKELGAEGEMDEDDDDAWEDVDGQDGEEDEDSDVELEIEDEDVEGQPPAGTGDGDVEMT
;
A
#
# COMPACT_ATOMS: atom_id res chain seq x y z
N MET A 1 72.76 63.74 20.89
CA MET A 1 74.04 63.40 20.23
C MET A 1 73.76 62.36 19.15
N ALA A 2 74.36 62.54 17.96
CA ALA A 2 74.42 61.68 16.76
C ALA A 2 73.10 61.04 16.24
N LYS A 3 72.39 61.61 15.23
CA LYS A 3 72.64 61.62 13.75
C LYS A 3 72.39 60.22 13.13
N THR A 4 71.57 59.96 12.08
CA THR A 4 71.16 60.74 10.87
C THR A 4 70.07 59.93 10.12
N LYS A 5 68.92 60.52 9.71
CA LYS A 5 68.49 60.92 8.32
C LYS A 5 68.74 59.84 7.24
N THR A 6 67.79 59.51 6.34
CA THR A 6 67.32 60.40 5.25
C THR A 6 66.01 59.92 4.58
N LYS A 7 65.26 60.87 4.02
CA LYS A 7 63.93 60.84 3.37
C LYS A 7 63.98 60.58 1.84
N ASN A 8 62.91 59.92 1.33
CA ASN A 8 62.08 60.17 0.10
C ASN A 8 62.73 60.18 -1.31
N PRO A 9 61.96 60.28 -2.43
CA PRO A 9 60.54 59.98 -2.78
C PRO A 9 60.46 59.01 -4.02
N THR A 10 59.35 58.59 -4.63
CA THR A 10 58.49 59.35 -5.56
C THR A 10 57.36 58.44 -6.09
N GLN A 11 56.15 58.99 -6.21
CA GLN A 11 54.99 58.47 -6.92
C GLN A 11 55.26 58.33 -8.43
N GLN A 12 54.66 57.32 -9.07
CA GLN A 12 53.80 57.50 -10.25
C GLN A 12 52.97 56.24 -10.51
N GLN A 13 51.85 56.45 -11.18
CA GLN A 13 50.55 55.80 -11.03
C GLN A 13 50.12 55.18 -12.37
N LYS A 14 49.13 54.26 -12.35
CA LYS A 14 48.27 53.78 -13.48
C LYS A 14 48.86 52.66 -14.35
N ASP A 15 48.15 51.66 -14.87
CA ASP A 15 46.73 51.26 -14.83
C ASP A 15 46.57 49.87 -15.53
N ILE A 16 45.64 49.04 -15.03
CA ILE A 16 44.65 48.18 -15.75
C ILE A 16 45.11 46.93 -16.60
N LEU A 17 44.37 45.82 -16.34
CA LEU A 17 44.02 44.62 -17.18
C LEU A 17 44.75 43.27 -17.01
N ARG A 18 43.98 42.33 -16.44
CA ARG A 18 43.72 40.90 -16.78
C ARG A 18 44.83 40.04 -17.41
N SER A 19 45.13 38.91 -16.76
CA SER A 19 44.73 37.54 -17.20
C SER A 19 45.79 36.45 -16.96
N THR A 20 45.36 35.35 -16.31
CA THR A 20 45.77 33.92 -16.46
C THR A 20 47.26 33.57 -16.17
N SER A 21 47.65 32.60 -15.33
CA SER A 21 47.15 31.23 -15.18
C SER A 21 47.81 30.58 -13.94
N ALA A 22 47.05 29.93 -13.05
CA ALA A 22 47.56 28.83 -12.21
C ALA A 22 46.37 28.03 -11.65
N PRO A 23 46.36 26.68 -11.77
CA PRO A 23 45.21 25.87 -11.41
C PRO A 23 45.13 25.70 -9.88
N LEU A 24 44.01 26.14 -9.30
CA LEU A 24 43.60 25.74 -7.95
C LEU A 24 43.23 24.26 -7.99
N VAL A 25 44.16 23.40 -7.55
CA VAL A 25 43.85 22.02 -7.18
C VAL A 25 42.94 22.08 -5.95
N ARG A 26 41.62 22.05 -6.19
CA ARG A 26 40.67 21.68 -5.15
C ARG A 26 40.84 20.19 -4.89
N THR A 27 41.50 19.85 -3.81
CA THR A 27 41.33 18.53 -3.18
C THR A 27 39.83 18.30 -2.95
N PRO A 28 39.25 17.20 -3.46
CA PRO A 28 37.88 16.88 -3.11
C PRO A 28 37.84 16.60 -1.61
N LEU A 29 36.95 17.29 -0.89
CA LEU A 29 36.58 16.91 0.46
C LEU A 29 36.16 15.44 0.42
N LYS A 30 36.87 14.57 1.15
CA LYS A 30 36.42 13.20 1.39
C LYS A 30 35.05 13.31 2.04
N LYS A 31 33.97 13.03 1.29
CA LYS A 31 32.68 12.72 1.90
C LYS A 31 32.95 11.56 2.86
N SER A 32 32.69 11.76 4.14
CA SER A 32 32.73 10.66 5.11
C SER A 32 31.81 9.56 4.58
N GLN A 33 32.35 8.41 4.18
CA GLN A 33 31.52 7.29 3.74
C GLN A 33 30.69 6.84 4.94
N LYS A 34 29.36 6.86 4.80
CA LYS A 34 28.42 6.27 5.78
C LYS A 34 28.79 4.80 6.02
N SER A 35 28.61 4.30 7.24
CA SER A 35 28.84 2.89 7.55
C SER A 35 27.79 2.01 6.84
N ILE A 36 28.03 0.70 6.76
CA ILE A 36 27.04 -0.24 6.17
C ILE A 36 25.76 -0.25 7.03
N GLU A 37 25.90 -0.21 8.34
CA GLU A 37 24.80 -0.13 9.29
C GLU A 37 23.95 1.14 9.06
N ASP A 38 24.59 2.32 9.00
CA ASP A 38 23.88 3.58 8.73
C ASP A 38 23.11 3.56 7.41
N LEU A 39 23.69 2.95 6.36
CA LEU A 39 23.04 2.83 5.05
C LEU A 39 21.78 1.96 5.12
N LEU A 40 21.83 0.83 5.84
CA LEU A 40 20.69 -0.07 5.96
C LEU A 40 19.61 0.52 6.86
N THR A 41 19.97 1.18 7.97
CA THR A 41 19.02 1.87 8.85
C THR A 41 18.29 2.98 8.10
N GLU A 42 19.02 3.84 7.38
CA GLU A 42 18.40 4.90 6.58
C GLU A 42 17.53 4.34 5.44
N ALA A 43 17.94 3.23 4.82
CA ALA A 43 17.12 2.56 3.81
C ALA A 43 15.81 2.01 4.41
N ALA A 44 15.86 1.41 5.60
CA ALA A 44 14.67 0.93 6.30
C ALA A 44 13.74 2.08 6.70
N GLU A 45 14.28 3.17 7.26
CA GLU A 45 13.51 4.37 7.63
C GLU A 45 12.83 5.01 6.40
N LEU A 46 13.51 5.03 5.25
CA LEU A 46 12.92 5.53 3.99
C LEU A 46 11.82 4.61 3.47
N LEU A 47 11.96 3.29 3.62
CA LEU A 47 10.92 2.35 3.25
C LEU A 47 9.67 2.54 4.13
N GLU A 48 9.84 2.69 5.45
CA GLU A 48 8.74 2.98 6.40
C GLU A 48 8.02 4.30 6.06
N GLN A 49 8.74 5.28 5.50
CA GLN A 49 8.20 6.55 5.03
C GLN A 49 7.60 6.49 3.62
N ALA A 50 7.42 5.29 3.05
CA ALA A 50 6.95 5.06 1.70
C ALA A 50 7.77 5.80 0.62
N GLN A 51 9.10 5.81 0.76
CA GLN A 51 10.06 6.39 -0.19
C GLN A 51 11.03 5.34 -0.74
N PRO A 52 10.53 4.27 -1.39
CA PRO A 52 11.37 3.15 -1.82
C PRO A 52 12.39 3.55 -2.91
N GLU A 53 12.14 4.59 -3.71
CA GLU A 53 13.07 5.09 -4.73
C GLU A 53 14.34 5.69 -4.11
N LEU A 54 14.22 6.27 -2.91
CA LEU A 54 15.34 6.80 -2.15
C LEU A 54 16.04 5.72 -1.32
N ALA A 55 15.30 4.71 -0.87
CA ALA A 55 15.82 3.59 -0.09
C ALA A 55 16.71 2.66 -0.93
N LEU A 56 16.30 2.35 -2.17
CA LEU A 56 16.96 1.32 -2.99
C LEU A 56 18.47 1.57 -3.21
N PRO A 57 18.93 2.78 -3.59
CA PRO A 57 20.35 3.03 -3.81
C PRO A 57 21.21 2.81 -2.56
N LEU A 58 20.66 3.08 -1.37
CA LEU A 58 21.36 2.89 -0.10
C LEU A 58 21.51 1.40 0.23
N ALA A 59 20.42 0.63 0.07
CA ALA A 59 20.43 -0.82 0.27
C ALA A 59 21.36 -1.53 -0.73
N GLU A 60 21.36 -1.12 -2.00
CA GLU A 60 22.27 -1.64 -3.02
C GLU A 60 23.74 -1.33 -2.71
N GLU A 61 24.05 -0.13 -2.23
CA GLU A 61 25.40 0.23 -1.81
C GLU A 61 25.86 -0.61 -0.62
N ALA A 62 25.00 -0.82 0.39
CA ALA A 62 25.28 -1.70 1.52
C ALA A 62 25.54 -3.15 1.07
N LEU A 63 24.70 -3.69 0.19
CA LEU A 63 24.85 -5.03 -0.39
C LEU A 63 26.18 -5.19 -1.13
N GLN A 64 26.53 -4.25 -2.00
CA GLN A 64 27.78 -4.31 -2.77
C GLN A 64 29.01 -4.34 -1.84
N ARG A 65 28.99 -3.56 -0.75
CA ARG A 65 30.08 -3.53 0.23
C ARG A 65 30.18 -4.82 1.02
N LEU A 66 29.04 -5.37 1.49
CA LEU A 66 28.99 -6.67 2.18
C LEU A 66 29.51 -7.81 1.29
N GLU A 67 29.09 -7.84 0.02
CA GLU A 67 29.59 -8.83 -0.94
C GLU A 67 31.09 -8.67 -1.21
N ALA A 68 31.60 -7.44 -1.30
CA ALA A 68 33.02 -7.18 -1.50
C ALA A 68 33.86 -7.64 -0.29
N ASP A 69 33.40 -7.37 0.93
CA ASP A 69 34.08 -7.78 2.16
C ASP A 69 34.07 -9.31 2.31
N ARG A 70 32.95 -9.96 1.97
CA ARG A 70 32.88 -11.43 1.92
C ARG A 70 33.87 -12.02 0.90
N ARG A 71 33.92 -11.48 -0.33
CA ARG A 71 34.87 -11.93 -1.36
C ARG A 71 36.33 -11.79 -0.93
N ARG A 72 36.65 -10.76 -0.12
CA ARG A 72 37.99 -10.57 0.45
C ARG A 72 38.31 -11.59 1.54
N GLN A 73 37.35 -11.89 2.40
CA GLN A 73 37.53 -12.81 3.53
C GLN A 73 37.58 -14.28 3.09
N LYS A 74 36.77 -14.68 2.10
CA LYS A 74 36.63 -16.07 1.65
C LYS A 74 36.79 -16.21 0.12
N PRO A 75 37.98 -15.89 -0.45
CA PRO A 75 38.20 -15.88 -1.90
C PRO A 75 38.14 -17.26 -2.57
N SER A 76 38.13 -18.35 -1.79
CA SER A 76 38.14 -19.74 -2.28
C SER A 76 36.79 -20.44 -2.19
N GLN A 77 35.77 -19.82 -1.57
CA GLN A 77 34.41 -20.34 -1.54
C GLN A 77 33.61 -19.78 -2.72
N ASN A 78 33.45 -20.59 -3.76
CA ASN A 78 32.51 -20.32 -4.85
C ASN A 78 31.14 -20.88 -4.46
N GLY A 79 30.40 -20.18 -3.60
CA GLY A 79 29.04 -20.56 -3.25
C GLY A 79 28.46 -19.78 -2.08
N ASP A 80 27.14 -19.83 -1.94
CA ASP A 80 26.38 -19.38 -0.76
C ASP A 80 26.41 -20.40 0.40
N GLU A 81 27.42 -21.27 0.46
CA GLU A 81 27.72 -22.04 1.67
C GLU A 81 28.20 -21.07 2.76
N ILE A 82 27.29 -20.76 3.68
CA ILE A 82 27.53 -19.83 4.77
C ILE A 82 27.41 -20.57 6.08
N ASP A 83 28.35 -20.29 6.95
CA ASP A 83 28.30 -20.72 8.33
C ASP A 83 27.29 -19.85 9.06
N ILE A 84 26.12 -20.42 9.36
CA ILE A 84 25.05 -19.71 10.06
C ILE A 84 25.50 -19.28 11.46
N GLU A 85 26.41 -20.01 12.12
CA GLU A 85 26.92 -19.62 13.44
C GLU A 85 27.74 -18.32 13.36
N GLU A 86 28.49 -18.12 12.28
CA GLU A 86 29.22 -16.89 12.02
C GLU A 86 28.25 -15.71 11.81
N LEU A 87 27.21 -15.90 10.99
CA LEU A 87 26.19 -14.87 10.76
C LEU A 87 25.45 -14.48 12.06
N LEU A 88 25.06 -15.46 12.86
CA LEU A 88 24.42 -15.24 14.17
C LEU A 88 25.36 -14.49 15.13
N SER A 89 26.66 -14.83 15.14
CA SER A 89 27.65 -14.11 15.93
C SER A 89 27.83 -12.65 15.47
N LEU A 90 27.79 -12.38 14.16
CA LEU A 90 27.82 -11.02 13.61
C LEU A 90 26.58 -10.23 14.03
N ALA A 91 25.39 -10.82 13.87
CA ALA A 91 24.12 -10.21 14.25
C ALA A 91 24.05 -9.90 15.75
N ALA A 92 24.52 -10.81 16.61
CA ALA A 92 24.59 -10.60 18.06
C ALA A 92 25.53 -9.44 18.47
N GLN A 93 26.46 -9.05 17.60
CA GLN A 93 27.33 -7.89 17.79
C GLN A 93 26.76 -6.60 17.18
N GLY A 94 25.52 -6.64 16.66
CA GLY A 94 24.89 -5.54 15.93
C GLY A 94 25.49 -5.29 14.54
N GLN A 95 26.26 -6.24 14.00
CA GLN A 95 26.86 -6.06 12.67
C GLN A 95 25.88 -6.44 11.56
N PRO A 96 25.83 -5.65 10.47
CA PRO A 96 24.97 -5.95 9.34
C PRO A 96 25.41 -7.24 8.65
N THR A 97 24.45 -8.08 8.31
CA THR A 97 24.69 -9.35 7.63
C THR A 97 24.20 -9.31 6.19
N LEU A 98 24.78 -10.16 5.33
CA LEU A 98 24.37 -10.24 3.93
C LEU A 98 22.90 -10.72 3.77
N PRO A 99 22.40 -11.74 4.50
CA PRO A 99 20.98 -12.12 4.42
C PRO A 99 20.03 -10.99 4.78
N THR A 100 20.26 -10.26 5.88
CA THR A 100 19.37 -9.16 6.31
C THR A 100 19.35 -8.02 5.29
N ALA A 101 20.51 -7.69 4.69
CA ALA A 101 20.58 -6.70 3.62
C ALA A 101 19.88 -7.15 2.33
N LEU A 102 19.91 -8.46 2.01
CA LEU A 102 19.20 -9.02 0.86
C LEU A 102 17.69 -8.91 1.04
N VAL A 103 17.19 -9.22 2.24
CA VAL A 103 15.77 -9.11 2.59
C VAL A 103 15.28 -7.67 2.46
N LEU A 104 15.95 -6.71 3.09
CA LEU A 104 15.56 -5.30 2.99
C LEU A 104 15.56 -4.79 1.54
N ALA A 105 16.61 -5.12 0.77
CA ALA A 105 16.66 -4.75 -0.64
C ALA A 105 15.56 -5.43 -1.48
N ALA A 106 15.13 -6.64 -1.11
CA ALA A 106 14.03 -7.32 -1.76
C ALA A 106 12.69 -6.67 -1.45
N GLU A 107 12.43 -6.31 -0.19
CA GLU A 107 11.21 -5.61 0.24
C GLU A 107 11.08 -4.24 -0.44
N ILE A 108 12.16 -3.46 -0.52
CA ILE A 108 12.19 -2.19 -1.25
C ILE A 108 11.83 -2.42 -2.73
N ARG A 109 12.34 -3.48 -3.33
CA ARG A 109 12.03 -3.81 -4.73
C ARG A 109 10.59 -4.25 -4.92
N VAL A 110 10.01 -5.00 -3.99
CA VAL A 110 8.57 -5.30 -4.00
C VAL A 110 7.77 -4.00 -4.00
N ALA A 111 8.12 -3.03 -3.14
CA ALA A 111 7.46 -1.73 -3.09
C ALA A 111 7.57 -0.93 -4.40
N LEU A 112 8.63 -1.15 -5.18
CA LEU A 112 8.83 -0.54 -6.52
C LEU A 112 8.18 -1.32 -7.67
N GLY A 113 7.58 -2.49 -7.40
CA GLY A 113 7.08 -3.41 -8.44
C GLY A 113 8.18 -4.22 -9.13
N ASP A 114 9.42 -4.16 -8.67
CA ASP A 114 10.58 -4.93 -9.17
C ASP A 114 10.55 -6.38 -8.61
N VAL A 115 9.57 -7.17 -9.06
CA VAL A 115 9.34 -8.53 -8.53
C VAL A 115 10.51 -9.48 -8.81
N ASP A 116 11.03 -9.49 -10.04
CA ASP A 116 12.07 -10.44 -10.46
C ASP A 116 13.36 -10.35 -9.64
N PRO A 117 13.97 -9.16 -9.43
CA PRO A 117 15.15 -9.07 -8.58
C PRO A 117 14.81 -9.24 -7.10
N ALA A 118 13.60 -8.89 -6.64
CA ALA A 118 13.16 -9.17 -5.27
C ALA A 118 13.16 -10.68 -4.98
N ARG A 119 12.52 -11.49 -5.83
CA ARG A 119 12.52 -12.96 -5.70
C ARG A 119 13.93 -13.53 -5.65
N ARG A 120 14.84 -13.09 -6.54
CA ARG A 120 16.24 -13.52 -6.52
C ARG A 120 16.92 -13.23 -5.19
N ASN A 121 16.67 -12.07 -4.59
CA ASN A 121 17.24 -11.71 -3.30
C ASN A 121 16.65 -12.53 -2.15
N PHE A 122 15.32 -12.71 -2.09
CA PHE A 122 14.69 -13.59 -1.11
C PHE A 122 15.19 -15.03 -1.23
N THR A 123 15.23 -15.58 -2.45
CA THR A 123 15.79 -16.92 -2.71
C THR A 123 17.22 -17.02 -2.18
N ARG A 124 18.08 -16.03 -2.46
CA ARG A 124 19.45 -16.06 -1.92
C ARG A 124 19.47 -16.03 -0.40
N ALA A 125 18.65 -15.19 0.23
CA ALA A 125 18.59 -15.07 1.68
C ALA A 125 18.20 -16.41 2.35
N ILE A 126 17.15 -17.09 1.88
CA ILE A 126 16.73 -18.39 2.44
C ILE A 126 17.75 -19.51 2.21
N HIS A 127 18.58 -19.44 1.17
CA HIS A 127 19.65 -20.44 0.98
C HIS A 127 20.75 -20.29 2.04
N MET A 128 20.93 -19.08 2.55
CA MET A 128 21.94 -18.71 3.55
C MET A 128 21.45 -18.96 4.97
N ASP A 129 20.14 -18.80 5.21
CA ASP A 129 19.48 -19.05 6.49
C ASP A 129 18.17 -19.82 6.26
N LYS A 130 18.30 -21.15 6.13
CA LYS A 130 17.17 -22.02 5.78
C LYS A 130 16.14 -22.13 6.89
N ASP A 131 16.62 -22.16 8.13
CA ASP A 131 15.80 -22.38 9.31
C ASP A 131 15.21 -21.05 9.84
N GLY A 132 15.51 -19.92 9.19
CA GLY A 132 15.01 -18.59 9.55
C GLY A 132 15.56 -18.06 10.88
N ALA A 133 16.69 -18.57 11.35
CA ALA A 133 17.25 -18.20 12.65
C ALA A 133 17.69 -16.71 12.74
N LEU A 134 17.93 -16.08 11.60
CA LEU A 134 18.38 -14.71 11.44
C LEU A 134 17.39 -13.84 10.67
N ILE A 135 16.82 -14.36 9.57
CA ILE A 135 15.92 -13.62 8.68
C ILE A 135 14.45 -13.96 8.87
N SER A 136 14.12 -14.85 9.83
CA SER A 136 12.75 -15.24 10.17
C SER A 136 11.99 -15.78 8.93
N ALA A 137 10.67 -15.86 9.00
CA ALA A 137 9.81 -16.45 7.98
C ALA A 137 9.48 -15.52 6.80
N GLU A 138 9.74 -14.21 6.91
CA GLU A 138 9.31 -13.20 5.95
C GLU A 138 9.74 -13.49 4.51
N PRO A 139 10.99 -13.92 4.22
CA PRO A 139 11.40 -14.23 2.85
C PRO A 139 10.64 -15.42 2.26
N TRP A 140 10.26 -16.41 3.08
CA TRP A 140 9.44 -17.53 2.65
C TRP A 140 8.02 -17.09 2.31
N LEU A 141 7.42 -16.23 3.14
CA LEU A 141 6.09 -15.65 2.90
C LEU A 141 6.07 -14.82 1.60
N TRP A 142 7.09 -13.98 1.37
CA TRP A 142 7.22 -13.22 0.13
C TRP A 142 7.38 -14.11 -1.09
N LEU A 143 8.22 -15.15 -1.03
CA LEU A 143 8.37 -16.09 -2.15
C LEU A 143 7.06 -16.82 -2.47
N ALA A 144 6.25 -17.13 -1.46
CA ALA A 144 4.95 -17.76 -1.66
C ALA A 144 3.97 -16.85 -2.43
N GLN A 145 3.91 -15.55 -2.07
CA GLN A 145 3.04 -14.56 -2.72
C GLN A 145 3.54 -14.14 -4.11
N LEU A 146 4.86 -14.11 -4.33
CA LEU A 146 5.48 -13.70 -5.60
C LEU A 146 5.73 -14.88 -6.57
N CYS A 147 5.30 -16.09 -6.20
CA CYS A 147 5.48 -17.30 -7.00
C CYS A 147 4.67 -17.23 -8.30
N GLU A 148 5.34 -17.31 -9.45
CA GLU A 148 4.68 -17.23 -10.77
C GLU A 148 3.87 -18.49 -11.10
N GLU A 149 4.33 -19.66 -10.64
CA GLU A 149 3.60 -20.92 -10.84
C GLU A 149 2.34 -20.98 -9.97
N GLY A 150 2.34 -20.31 -8.82
CA GLY A 150 1.27 -20.37 -7.84
C GLY A 150 1.10 -21.77 -7.25
N GLY A 151 -0.13 -22.07 -6.82
CA GLY A 151 -0.58 -23.41 -6.45
C GLY A 151 0.37 -24.17 -5.52
N ARG A 152 0.85 -25.34 -5.98
CA ARG A 152 1.67 -26.24 -5.15
C ARG A 152 3.03 -25.66 -4.80
N GLU A 153 3.59 -24.78 -5.64
CA GLU A 153 4.86 -24.13 -5.35
C GLU A 153 4.69 -23.07 -4.24
N SER A 154 3.66 -22.24 -4.32
CA SER A 154 3.28 -21.31 -3.24
C SER A 154 3.04 -22.03 -1.92
N ILE A 155 2.31 -23.15 -1.93
CA ILE A 155 2.07 -23.97 -0.74
C ILE A 155 3.38 -24.42 -0.08
N ARG A 156 4.39 -24.85 -0.86
CA ARG A 156 5.69 -25.25 -0.28
C ARG A 156 6.40 -24.10 0.42
N TYR A 157 6.37 -22.91 -0.15
CA TYR A 157 6.97 -21.73 0.48
C TYR A 157 6.22 -21.36 1.77
N PHE A 158 4.89 -21.40 1.77
CA PHE A 158 4.10 -21.19 2.99
C PHE A 158 4.35 -22.27 4.05
N GLU A 159 4.45 -23.54 3.67
CA GLU A 159 4.77 -24.64 4.59
C GLU A 159 6.10 -24.40 5.30
N GLN A 160 7.14 -23.97 4.55
CA GLN A 160 8.43 -23.60 5.14
C GLN A 160 8.33 -22.38 6.07
N ALA A 161 7.57 -21.35 5.68
CA ALA A 161 7.31 -20.20 6.55
C ALA A 161 6.63 -20.62 7.86
N CYS A 162 5.63 -21.49 7.79
CA CYS A 162 4.92 -22.03 8.95
C CYS A 162 5.85 -22.86 9.85
N GLU A 163 6.77 -23.64 9.29
CA GLU A 163 7.78 -24.36 10.08
C GLU A 163 8.69 -23.41 10.86
N VAL A 164 9.20 -22.36 10.21
CA VAL A 164 10.00 -21.32 10.86
C VAL A 164 9.20 -20.63 11.98
N LEU A 165 7.98 -20.18 11.71
CA LEU A 165 7.12 -19.50 12.68
C LEU A 165 6.79 -20.38 13.89
N ARG A 166 6.49 -21.67 13.67
CA ARG A 166 6.24 -22.61 14.77
C ARG A 166 7.47 -22.76 15.68
N ASN A 167 8.66 -22.88 15.10
CA ASN A 167 9.90 -22.95 15.88
C ASN A 167 10.13 -21.66 16.70
N GLU A 168 9.89 -20.49 16.11
CA GLU A 168 10.00 -19.21 16.82
C GLU A 168 8.98 -19.08 17.96
N ILE A 169 7.73 -19.50 17.71
CA ILE A 169 6.66 -19.53 18.71
C ILE A 169 7.06 -20.44 19.87
N ASP A 170 7.54 -21.67 19.61
CA ASP A 170 7.95 -22.61 20.64
C ASP A 170 9.05 -22.01 21.55
N VAL A 171 10.06 -21.37 20.96
CA VAL A 171 11.14 -20.70 21.70
C VAL A 171 10.61 -19.52 22.55
N LEU A 172 9.70 -18.73 21.99
CA LEU A 172 9.09 -17.61 22.70
C LEU A 172 8.17 -18.08 23.83
N GLU A 173 7.41 -19.15 23.64
CA GLU A 173 6.56 -19.74 24.69
C GLU A 173 7.38 -20.24 25.88
N GLU A 174 8.54 -20.84 25.64
CA GLU A 174 9.46 -21.23 26.71
C GLU A 174 10.05 -20.01 27.46
N ALA A 175 10.25 -18.89 26.76
CA ALA A 175 10.80 -17.66 27.32
C ALA A 175 9.76 -16.84 28.10
N VAL A 176 8.47 -16.91 27.75
CA VAL A 176 7.36 -16.25 28.44
C VAL A 176 7.02 -17.01 29.73
N GLY A 177 7.84 -16.81 30.75
CA GLY A 177 7.62 -17.35 32.09
C GLY A 177 6.51 -16.62 32.86
N GLY A 178 5.23 -16.86 32.53
CA GLY A 178 4.06 -16.38 33.29
C GLY A 178 3.28 -15.21 32.67
N ASP A 179 2.13 -14.91 33.27
CA ASP A 179 0.99 -14.13 32.74
C ASP A 179 1.12 -12.58 32.83
N ASP A 180 2.34 -12.04 32.70
CA ASP A 180 2.53 -10.58 32.62
C ASP A 180 2.56 -10.12 31.16
N GLU A 181 1.74 -9.10 30.83
CA GLU A 181 1.77 -8.35 29.56
C GLU A 181 3.10 -7.60 29.40
N THR A 182 4.14 -8.35 29.04
CA THR A 182 5.50 -7.87 28.77
C THR A 182 5.77 -7.84 27.27
N GLY A 183 6.82 -7.12 26.84
CA GLY A 183 7.26 -7.09 25.43
C GLY A 183 7.35 -8.48 24.76
N PRO A 184 7.87 -9.53 25.42
CA PRO A 184 7.89 -10.89 24.89
C PRO A 184 6.52 -11.49 24.53
N LYS A 185 5.45 -11.18 25.28
CA LYS A 185 4.09 -11.66 24.96
C LYS A 185 3.56 -11.02 23.68
N LYS A 186 3.81 -9.72 23.49
CA LYS A 186 3.42 -9.03 22.24
C LYS A 186 4.11 -9.64 21.01
N VAL A 187 5.42 -9.91 21.11
CA VAL A 187 6.17 -10.57 20.03
C VAL A 187 5.62 -11.98 19.76
N LEU A 188 5.30 -12.75 20.81
CA LEU A 188 4.66 -14.06 20.65
C LEU A 188 3.31 -13.96 19.92
N ASP A 189 2.46 -13.01 20.32
CA ASP A 189 1.15 -12.79 19.72
C ASP A 189 1.26 -12.36 18.25
N GLU A 190 2.25 -11.52 17.91
CA GLU A 190 2.57 -11.14 16.52
C GLU A 190 3.01 -12.34 15.69
N LYS A 191 3.85 -13.24 16.23
CA LYS A 191 4.28 -14.46 15.55
C LYS A 191 3.12 -15.44 15.35
N LYS A 192 2.25 -15.59 16.35
CA LYS A 192 1.02 -16.39 16.25
C LYS A 192 0.04 -15.85 15.21
N ALA A 193 -0.15 -14.54 15.15
CA ALA A 193 -0.96 -13.90 14.12
C ALA A 193 -0.37 -14.15 12.72
N LYS A 194 0.94 -13.95 12.54
CA LYS A 194 1.63 -14.21 11.27
C LYS A 194 1.53 -15.67 10.81
N LEU A 195 1.59 -16.63 11.74
CA LEU A 195 1.33 -18.04 11.44
C LEU A 195 -0.11 -18.27 10.99
N ALA A 196 -1.08 -17.66 11.67
CA ALA A 196 -2.49 -17.76 11.27
C ALA A 196 -2.74 -17.16 9.88
N ASP A 197 -2.10 -16.04 9.54
CA ASP A 197 -2.19 -15.41 8.22
C ASP A 197 -1.60 -16.31 7.13
N ALA A 198 -0.45 -16.95 7.39
CA ALA A 198 0.15 -17.91 6.45
C ALA A 198 -0.77 -19.12 6.21
N LEU A 199 -1.42 -19.64 7.25
CA LEU A 199 -2.40 -20.72 7.15
C LEU A 199 -3.65 -20.28 6.35
N CYS A 200 -4.10 -19.04 6.53
CA CYS A 200 -5.20 -18.47 5.76
C CYS A 200 -4.85 -18.33 4.28
N ALA A 201 -3.65 -17.80 3.97
CA ALA A 201 -3.15 -17.71 2.61
C ALA A 201 -3.06 -19.09 1.92
N MET A 202 -2.61 -20.13 2.64
CA MET A 202 -2.64 -21.50 2.13
C MET A 202 -4.06 -21.98 1.83
N ALA A 203 -5.03 -21.68 2.70
CA ALA A 203 -6.42 -22.06 2.48
C ALA A 203 -6.99 -21.37 1.23
N GLU A 204 -6.65 -20.10 1.00
CA GLU A 204 -7.02 -19.35 -0.20
C GLU A 204 -6.44 -19.95 -1.48
N VAL A 205 -5.16 -20.38 -1.46
CA VAL A 205 -4.55 -21.11 -2.60
C VAL A 205 -5.30 -22.42 -2.90
N TYR A 206 -5.81 -23.12 -1.88
CA TYR A 206 -6.66 -24.30 -2.09
C TYR A 206 -8.08 -23.97 -2.56
N MET A 207 -8.55 -22.74 -2.38
CA MET A 207 -9.83 -22.27 -2.88
C MET A 207 -9.73 -21.67 -4.29
N THR A 208 -8.53 -21.35 -4.78
CA THR A 208 -8.29 -20.84 -6.13
C THR A 208 -7.52 -21.84 -6.99
N ASP A 209 -6.20 -21.88 -6.86
CA ASP A 209 -5.25 -22.53 -7.77
C ASP A 209 -5.35 -24.06 -7.67
N LEU A 210 -5.54 -24.57 -6.45
CA LEU A 210 -5.63 -25.98 -6.13
C LEU A 210 -7.05 -26.44 -5.83
N SER A 211 -8.05 -25.66 -6.24
CA SER A 211 -9.49 -25.96 -6.02
C SER A 211 -9.97 -27.28 -6.65
N TRP A 212 -9.23 -27.82 -7.62
CA TRP A 212 -9.51 -29.13 -8.23
C TRP A 212 -8.86 -30.32 -7.53
N GLU A 213 -8.05 -30.12 -6.50
CA GLU A 213 -7.46 -31.22 -5.73
C GLU A 213 -8.54 -31.92 -4.88
N ALA A 214 -8.52 -33.27 -4.89
CA ALA A 214 -9.54 -34.05 -4.20
C ALA A 214 -9.55 -33.86 -2.68
N ASP A 215 -8.44 -33.36 -2.11
CA ASP A 215 -8.29 -33.07 -0.69
C ASP A 215 -8.35 -31.57 -0.36
N ALA A 216 -8.69 -30.70 -1.31
CA ALA A 216 -8.71 -29.24 -1.12
C ALA A 216 -9.61 -28.82 0.05
N GLU A 217 -10.87 -29.28 0.08
CA GLU A 217 -11.80 -28.96 1.16
C GLU A 217 -11.28 -29.42 2.54
N ALA A 218 -10.74 -30.64 2.62
CA ALA A 218 -10.21 -31.19 3.86
C ALA A 218 -8.99 -30.40 4.34
N LYS A 219 -8.15 -29.92 3.43
CA LYS A 219 -7.01 -29.06 3.73
C LYS A 219 -7.46 -27.68 4.19
N CYS A 220 -8.40 -27.04 3.49
CA CYS A 220 -8.98 -25.76 3.91
C CYS A 220 -9.53 -25.86 5.33
N GLU A 221 -10.32 -26.90 5.65
CA GLU A 221 -10.88 -27.10 7.00
C GLU A 221 -9.77 -27.23 8.06
N GLY A 222 -8.73 -28.01 7.79
CA GLY A 222 -7.59 -28.17 8.70
C GLY A 222 -6.83 -26.85 8.94
N LEU A 223 -6.52 -26.13 7.85
CA LEU A 223 -5.78 -24.87 7.88
C LEU A 223 -6.54 -23.79 8.65
N VAL A 224 -7.81 -23.55 8.35
CA VAL A 224 -8.59 -22.52 9.06
C VAL A 224 -8.89 -22.90 10.51
N THR A 225 -9.02 -24.19 10.82
CA THR A 225 -9.19 -24.65 12.21
C THR A 225 -7.92 -24.36 13.02
N GLU A 226 -6.74 -24.64 12.46
CA GLU A 226 -5.46 -24.32 13.10
C GLU A 226 -5.27 -22.81 13.23
N ALA A 227 -5.55 -22.03 12.17
CA ALA A 227 -5.43 -20.58 12.17
C ALA A 227 -6.26 -19.93 13.29
N VAL A 228 -7.52 -20.33 13.44
CA VAL A 228 -8.40 -19.85 14.52
C VAL A 228 -7.90 -20.27 15.90
N ALA A 229 -7.30 -21.46 16.02
CA ALA A 229 -6.82 -21.97 17.30
C ALA A 229 -5.55 -21.26 17.79
N VAL A 230 -4.68 -20.83 16.86
CA VAL A 230 -3.40 -20.20 17.20
C VAL A 230 -3.48 -18.67 17.29
N CYS A 231 -4.36 -18.04 16.52
CA CYS A 231 -4.45 -16.57 16.45
C CYS A 231 -4.96 -15.94 17.76
N PRO A 232 -4.29 -14.89 18.29
CA PRO A 232 -4.85 -14.06 19.36
C PRO A 232 -6.19 -13.44 18.97
N GLU A 233 -7.15 -13.40 19.90
CA GLU A 233 -8.54 -12.99 19.61
C GLU A 233 -8.64 -11.56 19.05
N ASP A 234 -7.83 -10.63 19.55
CA ASP A 234 -7.78 -9.23 19.11
C ASP A 234 -7.15 -9.04 17.72
N LYS A 235 -6.52 -10.09 17.17
CA LYS A 235 -5.90 -10.12 15.83
C LYS A 235 -6.64 -11.02 14.86
N ALA A 236 -7.69 -11.71 15.30
CA ALA A 236 -8.37 -12.76 14.53
C ALA A 236 -9.32 -12.26 13.43
N ALA A 237 -9.39 -10.95 13.15
CA ALA A 237 -10.35 -10.40 12.19
C ALA A 237 -10.17 -11.00 10.79
N GLY A 238 -8.95 -10.99 10.23
CA GLY A 238 -8.66 -11.60 8.93
C GLY A 238 -8.90 -13.11 8.92
N VAL A 239 -8.45 -13.81 9.95
CA VAL A 239 -8.64 -15.26 10.11
C VAL A 239 -10.12 -15.66 10.10
N LEU A 240 -10.97 -14.89 10.78
CA LEU A 240 -12.42 -15.11 10.80
C LEU A 240 -13.07 -14.84 9.43
N GLN A 241 -12.51 -13.93 8.62
CA GLN A 241 -12.96 -13.70 7.25
C GLN A 241 -12.61 -14.88 6.33
N THR A 242 -11.39 -15.42 6.43
CA THR A 242 -11.01 -16.64 5.68
C THR A 242 -11.83 -17.85 6.13
N LEU A 243 -12.09 -18.00 7.43
CA LEU A 243 -13.03 -19.03 7.93
C LEU A 243 -14.42 -18.86 7.30
N ALA A 244 -14.94 -17.65 7.21
CA ALA A 244 -16.22 -17.39 6.57
C ALA A 244 -16.21 -17.74 5.09
N SER A 245 -15.13 -17.41 4.37
CA SER A 245 -14.91 -17.77 2.97
C SER A 245 -14.99 -19.30 2.77
N VAL A 246 -14.29 -20.08 3.60
CA VAL A 246 -14.37 -21.56 3.58
C VAL A 246 -15.79 -22.04 3.86
N ARG A 247 -16.49 -21.46 4.85
CA ARG A 247 -17.87 -21.82 5.18
C ARG A 247 -18.84 -21.52 4.04
N ILE A 248 -18.64 -20.44 3.27
CA ILE A 248 -19.43 -20.12 2.08
C ILE A 248 -19.25 -21.21 1.03
N SER A 249 -18.03 -21.63 0.73
CA SER A 249 -17.76 -22.72 -0.24
C SER A 249 -18.31 -24.07 0.20
N GLN A 250 -18.51 -24.28 1.51
CA GLN A 250 -19.16 -25.45 2.08
C GLN A 250 -20.70 -25.33 2.16
N GLU A 251 -21.29 -24.25 1.63
CA GLU A 251 -22.72 -23.92 1.74
C GLU A 251 -23.22 -23.76 3.19
N ARG A 252 -22.33 -23.45 4.14
CA ARG A 252 -22.61 -23.26 5.57
C ARG A 252 -22.80 -21.78 5.91
N PHE A 253 -23.77 -21.14 5.26
CA PHE A 253 -23.97 -19.68 5.31
C PHE A 253 -24.21 -19.11 6.71
N ASP A 254 -24.87 -19.83 7.61
CA ASP A 254 -25.10 -19.35 8.99
C ASP A 254 -23.82 -19.27 9.81
N GLU A 255 -22.90 -20.20 9.59
CA GLU A 255 -21.58 -20.18 10.21
C GLU A 255 -20.71 -19.08 9.63
N ALA A 256 -20.76 -18.87 8.31
CA ALA A 256 -20.10 -17.76 7.66
C ALA A 256 -20.58 -16.41 8.22
N ARG A 257 -21.90 -16.20 8.32
CA ARG A 257 -22.49 -15.00 8.94
C ARG A 257 -22.02 -14.79 10.38
N THR A 258 -21.88 -15.87 11.15
CA THR A 258 -21.40 -15.80 12.53
C THR A 258 -19.94 -15.39 12.59
N ALA A 259 -19.09 -15.97 11.74
CA ALA A 259 -17.67 -15.63 11.68
C ALA A 259 -17.44 -14.18 11.22
N LEU A 260 -18.16 -13.70 10.19
CA LEU A 260 -18.05 -12.32 9.71
C LEU A 260 -18.47 -11.29 10.74
N LYS A 261 -19.54 -11.55 11.51
CA LYS A 261 -19.95 -10.66 12.61
C LYS A 261 -18.89 -10.59 13.71
N ARG A 262 -18.33 -11.74 14.10
CA ARG A 262 -17.21 -11.77 15.06
C ARG A 262 -15.98 -11.03 14.55
N SER A 263 -15.68 -11.12 13.25
CA SER A 263 -14.61 -10.32 12.63
C SER A 263 -14.89 -8.82 12.78
N LEU A 264 -16.12 -8.38 12.48
CA LEU A 264 -16.50 -6.97 12.64
C LEU A 264 -16.45 -6.51 14.10
N ASP A 265 -16.86 -7.34 15.07
CA ASP A 265 -16.85 -7.00 16.49
C ASP A 265 -15.42 -6.66 17.02
N ILE A 266 -14.37 -7.14 16.35
CA ILE A 266 -12.96 -6.88 16.72
C ILE A 266 -12.54 -5.44 16.41
N TRP A 267 -13.02 -4.85 15.31
CA TRP A 267 -12.46 -3.59 14.78
C TRP A 267 -13.50 -2.56 14.33
N HIS A 268 -14.73 -2.97 14.02
CA HIS A 268 -15.76 -2.11 13.42
C HIS A 268 -16.81 -1.70 14.46
N LYS A 269 -16.42 -0.78 15.35
CA LYS A 269 -17.25 -0.29 16.46
C LYS A 269 -18.58 0.38 16.04
N GLU A 270 -18.71 0.82 14.78
CA GLU A 270 -19.96 1.42 14.26
C GLU A 270 -21.14 0.43 14.24
N VAL A 271 -20.92 -0.91 14.30
CA VAL A 271 -22.02 -1.90 14.39
C VAL A 271 -22.79 -1.81 15.73
N HIS A 272 -22.22 -1.19 16.76
CA HIS A 272 -22.82 -1.09 18.09
C HIS A 272 -23.34 0.29 18.46
N SER A 273 -23.23 1.30 17.58
CA SER A 273 -23.85 2.60 17.85
C SER A 273 -25.37 2.50 17.62
N PRO A 274 -26.22 2.63 18.66
CA PRO A 274 -27.65 2.80 18.45
C PRO A 274 -27.88 4.11 17.68
N SER A 275 -28.99 4.17 16.94
CA SER A 275 -29.42 5.33 16.14
C SER A 275 -29.14 6.67 16.82
N SER A 276 -28.30 7.50 16.18
CA SER A 276 -28.22 8.98 16.09
C SER A 276 -28.92 9.94 17.10
N ALA A 277 -29.35 9.51 18.28
CA ALA A 277 -30.09 10.35 19.24
C ALA A 277 -29.45 10.45 20.63
N GLU A 278 -28.52 9.58 21.01
CA GLU A 278 -27.99 9.55 22.40
C GLU A 278 -26.52 10.02 22.56
N MET A 279 -25.73 10.14 21.48
CA MET A 279 -24.31 10.52 21.55
C MET A 279 -24.01 12.00 21.26
N ALA A 280 -24.84 12.93 21.76
CA ALA A 280 -24.53 14.36 21.68
C ALA A 280 -23.92 14.92 22.97
N LYS A 281 -23.43 14.08 23.90
CA LYS A 281 -23.09 14.57 25.26
C LYS A 281 -21.75 14.22 25.88
N ASP A 282 -20.90 13.40 25.27
CA ASP A 282 -19.62 13.03 25.91
C ASP A 282 -18.39 13.08 24.97
N ALA A 283 -18.37 14.03 24.04
CA ALA A 283 -17.20 14.32 23.21
C ALA A 283 -16.12 15.13 23.97
N THR A 284 -15.87 14.81 25.24
CA THR A 284 -14.82 15.41 26.06
C THR A 284 -14.08 14.38 26.90
N GLU A 285 -13.71 13.24 26.32
CA GLU A 285 -12.56 12.47 26.80
C GLU A 285 -11.68 12.13 25.60
N SER A 286 -10.44 12.60 25.66
CA SER A 286 -9.37 12.27 24.73
C SER A 286 -9.01 10.80 24.92
N ASP A 287 -9.73 9.91 24.25
CA ASP A 287 -9.31 8.52 24.09
C ASP A 287 -8.21 8.47 23.02
N ASP A 288 -7.10 7.85 23.38
CA ASP A 288 -5.97 7.55 22.51
C ASP A 288 -6.44 6.57 21.42
N ASN A 289 -6.85 7.10 20.27
CA ASN A 289 -7.37 6.37 19.09
C ASN A 289 -6.35 5.41 18.43
N SER A 290 -5.15 5.22 19.00
CA SER A 290 -4.06 4.46 18.39
C SER A 290 -4.27 2.93 18.44
N ASP A 291 -4.85 2.40 19.52
CA ASP A 291 -5.07 0.96 19.68
C ASP A 291 -6.24 0.41 18.83
N ASP A 292 -7.19 1.26 18.44
CA ASP A 292 -8.29 0.87 17.56
C ASP A 292 -7.85 0.71 16.10
N ASP A 293 -6.94 1.57 15.65
CA ASP A 293 -6.39 1.51 14.30
C ASP A 293 -5.53 0.23 14.12
N ALA A 294 -4.83 -0.21 15.17
CA ALA A 294 -4.01 -1.41 15.14
C ALA A 294 -4.79 -2.73 14.96
N ARG A 295 -6.08 -2.77 15.31
CA ARG A 295 -6.94 -3.96 15.12
C ARG A 295 -7.65 -3.97 13.77
N LYS A 296 -7.68 -2.82 13.10
CA LYS A 296 -8.38 -2.63 11.84
C LYS A 296 -7.59 -3.32 10.72
N PRO A 297 -8.21 -4.25 9.97
CA PRO A 297 -7.54 -4.85 8.83
C PRO A 297 -7.21 -3.80 7.77
N ASP A 298 -6.19 -4.08 6.95
CA ASP A 298 -5.82 -3.22 5.84
C ASP A 298 -6.99 -3.00 4.86
N PHE A 299 -6.81 -2.04 3.96
CA PHE A 299 -7.82 -1.64 2.99
C PHE A 299 -8.28 -2.82 2.11
N ALA A 300 -7.34 -3.60 1.57
CA ALA A 300 -7.65 -4.71 0.65
C ALA A 300 -8.41 -5.85 1.34
N THR A 301 -8.04 -6.15 2.58
CA THR A 301 -8.74 -7.14 3.43
C THR A 301 -10.19 -6.69 3.69
N ARG A 302 -10.41 -5.39 3.97
CA ARG A 302 -11.76 -4.85 4.15
C ARG A 302 -12.58 -4.81 2.87
N VAL A 303 -11.98 -4.54 1.71
CA VAL A 303 -12.66 -4.69 0.41
C VAL A 303 -13.13 -6.14 0.23
N SER A 304 -12.25 -7.11 0.48
CA SER A 304 -12.60 -8.55 0.40
C SER A 304 -13.74 -8.93 1.37
N LEU A 305 -13.72 -8.40 2.59
CA LEU A 305 -14.80 -8.57 3.56
C LEU A 305 -16.16 -8.11 3.01
N THR A 306 -16.23 -6.98 2.30
CA THR A 306 -17.51 -6.46 1.79
C THR A 306 -18.15 -7.42 0.78
N ARG A 307 -17.32 -8.05 -0.08
CA ARG A 307 -17.77 -9.11 -1.00
C ARG A 307 -18.34 -10.30 -0.23
N LEU A 308 -17.65 -10.77 0.82
CA LEU A 308 -18.14 -11.87 1.68
C LEU A 308 -19.45 -11.51 2.38
N LEU A 309 -19.60 -10.29 2.89
CA LEU A 309 -20.83 -9.81 3.53
C LEU A 309 -22.00 -9.77 2.54
N MET A 310 -21.77 -9.29 1.31
CA MET A 310 -22.78 -9.29 0.25
C MET A 310 -23.20 -10.72 -0.12
N GLU A 311 -22.24 -11.65 -0.29
CA GLU A 311 -22.49 -13.05 -0.61
C GLU A 311 -23.42 -13.73 0.41
N VAL A 312 -23.26 -13.42 1.70
CA VAL A 312 -24.10 -13.99 2.78
C VAL A 312 -25.32 -13.15 3.13
N GLN A 313 -25.68 -12.16 2.30
CA GLN A 313 -26.85 -11.29 2.44
C GLN A 313 -26.82 -10.43 3.73
N LEU A 314 -25.65 -9.90 4.06
CA LEU A 314 -25.41 -8.91 5.11
C LEU A 314 -25.07 -7.53 4.51
N GLU A 315 -25.83 -7.10 3.50
CA GLU A 315 -25.61 -5.90 2.69
C GLU A 315 -25.55 -4.62 3.52
N LEU A 316 -26.36 -4.49 4.58
CA LEU A 316 -26.31 -3.33 5.46
C LEU A 316 -24.98 -3.20 6.21
N LEU A 317 -24.37 -4.33 6.60
CA LEU A 317 -23.04 -4.33 7.19
C LEU A 317 -21.98 -4.06 6.11
N ALA A 318 -22.15 -4.61 4.90
CA ALA A 318 -21.27 -4.33 3.77
C ALA A 318 -21.23 -2.84 3.43
N LEU A 319 -22.40 -2.17 3.37
CA LEU A 319 -22.48 -0.71 3.15
C LEU A 319 -21.75 0.07 4.23
N SER A 320 -21.91 -0.30 5.51
CA SER A 320 -21.22 0.38 6.61
C SER A 320 -19.70 0.33 6.44
N VAL A 321 -19.16 -0.83 6.02
CA VAL A 321 -17.73 -0.98 5.75
C VAL A 321 -17.32 -0.19 4.50
N LEU A 322 -18.11 -0.22 3.43
CA LEU A 322 -17.85 0.50 2.18
C LEU A 322 -17.86 2.01 2.36
N ASP A 323 -18.75 2.55 3.19
CA ASP A 323 -18.75 3.97 3.55
C ASP A 323 -17.44 4.37 4.24
N GLY A 324 -16.92 3.51 5.12
CA GLY A 324 -15.61 3.72 5.76
C GLY A 324 -14.47 3.69 4.73
N LEU A 325 -14.48 2.71 3.82
CA LEU A 325 -13.48 2.59 2.76
C LEU A 325 -13.45 3.80 1.82
N VAL A 326 -14.62 4.27 1.37
CA VAL A 326 -14.72 5.46 0.50
C VAL A 326 -14.30 6.75 1.21
N ARG A 327 -14.50 6.85 2.54
CA ARG A 327 -13.97 7.99 3.32
C ARG A 327 -12.45 7.98 3.41
N GLU A 328 -11.83 6.80 3.39
CA GLU A 328 -10.37 6.65 3.44
C GLU A 328 -9.73 6.86 2.06
N ASP A 329 -10.33 6.30 1.02
CA ASP A 329 -9.90 6.44 -0.37
C ASP A 329 -11.11 6.56 -1.30
N ASP A 330 -11.40 7.79 -1.73
CA ASP A 330 -12.50 8.09 -2.65
C ASP A 330 -12.14 7.85 -4.12
N GLN A 331 -10.90 7.42 -4.42
CA GLN A 331 -10.44 7.08 -5.76
C GLN A 331 -10.57 5.57 -6.07
N SER A 332 -10.97 4.75 -5.10
CA SER A 332 -11.14 3.31 -5.29
C SER A 332 -12.35 2.99 -6.17
N VAL A 333 -12.11 2.68 -7.46
CA VAL A 333 -13.14 2.27 -8.44
C VAL A 333 -13.95 1.10 -7.90
N GLU A 334 -13.29 0.12 -7.30
CA GLU A 334 -13.93 -1.09 -6.80
C GLU A 334 -14.87 -0.81 -5.61
N CYS A 335 -14.48 0.05 -4.66
CA CYS A 335 -15.36 0.40 -3.54
C CYS A 335 -16.64 1.08 -4.01
N TRP A 336 -16.53 1.98 -4.99
CA TRP A 336 -17.70 2.64 -5.60
C TRP A 336 -18.61 1.65 -6.32
N TYR A 337 -18.02 0.71 -7.07
CA TYR A 337 -18.77 -0.37 -7.70
C TYR A 337 -19.51 -1.24 -6.68
N LEU A 338 -18.81 -1.73 -5.65
CA LEU A 338 -19.38 -2.62 -4.64
C LEU A 338 -20.49 -1.93 -3.85
N GLY A 339 -20.34 -0.65 -3.48
CA GLY A 339 -21.40 0.08 -2.79
C GLY A 339 -22.61 0.34 -3.66
N GLY A 340 -22.40 0.69 -4.95
CA GLY A 340 -23.47 0.81 -5.92
C GLY A 340 -24.24 -0.49 -6.12
N TRP A 341 -23.53 -1.60 -6.31
CA TRP A 341 -24.13 -2.94 -6.46
C TRP A 341 -24.84 -3.39 -5.18
N CYS A 342 -24.27 -3.13 -4.01
CA CYS A 342 -24.88 -3.42 -2.72
C CYS A 342 -26.24 -2.70 -2.56
N HIS A 343 -26.34 -1.43 -2.97
CA HIS A 343 -27.61 -0.71 -3.01
C HIS A 343 -28.62 -1.29 -4.01
N VAL A 344 -28.17 -1.84 -5.15
CA VAL A 344 -29.04 -2.58 -6.07
C VAL A 344 -29.60 -3.82 -5.39
N LEU A 345 -28.75 -4.64 -4.74
CA LEU A 345 -29.19 -5.85 -4.03
C LEU A 345 -30.21 -5.53 -2.94
N ILE A 346 -29.97 -4.48 -2.15
CA ILE A 346 -30.93 -4.01 -1.14
C ILE A 346 -32.26 -3.65 -1.79
N SER A 347 -32.25 -2.92 -2.93
CA SER A 347 -33.47 -2.49 -3.63
C SER A 347 -34.34 -3.64 -4.18
N GLN A 348 -33.77 -4.84 -4.31
CA GLN A 348 -34.44 -6.04 -4.81
C GLN A 348 -35.05 -6.89 -3.69
N LYS A 349 -34.79 -6.55 -2.41
CA LYS A 349 -35.33 -7.31 -1.28
C LYS A 349 -36.85 -7.13 -1.13
N PRO A 350 -37.60 -8.20 -0.87
CA PRO A 350 -39.06 -8.13 -0.78
C PRO A 350 -39.56 -7.38 0.47
N GLU A 351 -38.72 -7.17 1.48
CA GLU A 351 -39.11 -6.55 2.76
C GLU A 351 -39.08 -5.01 2.75
N ILE A 352 -38.55 -4.36 1.71
CA ILE A 352 -38.42 -2.90 1.66
C ILE A 352 -39.69 -2.24 1.10
N THR A 353 -39.95 -1.01 1.54
CA THR A 353 -41.03 -0.19 0.98
C THR A 353 -40.68 0.35 -0.41
N SER A 354 -41.70 0.78 -1.18
CA SER A 354 -41.49 1.41 -2.50
C SER A 354 -40.62 2.67 -2.40
N GLU A 355 -40.78 3.46 -1.33
CA GLU A 355 -39.97 4.67 -1.10
C GLU A 355 -38.51 4.33 -0.80
N GLU A 356 -38.26 3.33 0.05
CA GLU A 356 -36.91 2.84 0.34
C GLU A 356 -36.24 2.23 -0.90
N LYS A 357 -37.03 1.52 -1.73
CA LYS A 357 -36.58 0.97 -3.00
C LYS A 357 -36.05 2.08 -3.91
N VAL A 358 -36.90 3.07 -4.21
CA VAL A 358 -36.53 4.20 -5.09
C VAL A 358 -35.31 4.94 -4.55
N LYS A 359 -35.26 5.19 -3.24
CA LYS A 359 -34.10 5.82 -2.60
C LYS A 359 -32.82 5.00 -2.80
N SER A 360 -32.87 3.69 -2.55
CA SER A 360 -31.71 2.80 -2.74
C SER A 360 -31.27 2.76 -4.20
N GLN A 361 -32.22 2.76 -5.15
CA GLN A 361 -31.92 2.80 -6.59
C GLN A 361 -31.27 4.11 -7.03
N GLN A 362 -31.74 5.25 -6.50
CA GLN A 362 -31.12 6.55 -6.75
C GLN A 362 -29.68 6.59 -6.19
N THR A 363 -29.48 6.11 -4.97
CA THR A 363 -28.13 6.03 -4.37
C THR A 363 -27.23 5.08 -5.15
N ALA A 364 -27.72 3.90 -5.53
CA ALA A 364 -26.99 2.95 -6.39
C ALA A 364 -26.50 3.63 -7.67
N ARG A 365 -27.39 4.37 -8.35
CA ARG A 365 -27.06 5.07 -9.60
C ARG A 365 -25.90 6.05 -9.39
N THR A 366 -25.96 6.88 -8.35
CA THR A 366 -24.90 7.85 -8.05
C THR A 366 -23.56 7.18 -7.78
N TRP A 367 -23.54 6.08 -7.01
CA TRP A 367 -22.31 5.33 -6.72
C TRP A 367 -21.71 4.71 -8.00
N LEU A 368 -22.55 4.10 -8.84
CA LEU A 368 -22.10 3.46 -10.08
C LEU A 368 -21.66 4.48 -11.14
N GLU A 369 -22.35 5.62 -11.25
CA GLU A 369 -21.92 6.73 -12.12
C GLU A 369 -20.55 7.28 -11.69
N ASN A 370 -20.31 7.37 -10.37
CA ASN A 370 -19.02 7.78 -9.85
C ASN A 370 -17.92 6.72 -10.10
N CYS A 371 -18.24 5.43 -9.94
CA CYS A 371 -17.38 4.32 -10.34
C CYS A 371 -16.94 4.46 -11.82
N LEU A 372 -17.88 4.65 -12.75
CA LEU A 372 -17.59 4.79 -14.18
C LEU A 372 -16.81 6.08 -14.51
N ARG A 373 -17.01 7.15 -13.74
CA ARG A 373 -16.19 8.36 -13.85
C ARG A 373 -14.74 8.08 -13.44
N LEU A 374 -14.52 7.44 -12.29
CA LEU A 374 -13.18 7.10 -11.81
C LEU A 374 -12.48 6.12 -12.73
N TYR A 375 -13.17 5.06 -13.18
CA TYR A 375 -12.66 4.08 -14.14
C TYR A 375 -12.00 4.74 -15.35
N ARG A 376 -12.62 5.78 -15.92
CA ARG A 376 -12.10 6.53 -17.06
C ARG A 376 -10.87 7.37 -16.71
N ILE A 377 -10.87 8.03 -15.56
CA ILE A 377 -9.79 8.94 -15.15
C ILE A 377 -8.54 8.15 -14.73
N SER A 378 -8.72 7.03 -14.03
CA SER A 378 -7.62 6.19 -13.54
C SER A 378 -7.10 5.21 -14.59
N SER A 379 -7.69 5.16 -15.79
CA SER A 379 -7.38 4.15 -16.83
C SER A 379 -7.42 2.72 -16.27
N HIS A 380 -8.45 2.43 -15.48
CA HIS A 380 -8.61 1.13 -14.84
C HIS A 380 -8.87 0.02 -15.87
N ASP A 381 -8.43 -1.20 -15.58
CA ASP A 381 -8.31 -2.30 -16.55
C ASP A 381 -9.34 -3.43 -16.36
N ASP A 382 -10.18 -3.38 -15.33
CA ASP A 382 -11.26 -4.36 -15.14
C ASP A 382 -12.47 -4.07 -16.05
N GLU A 383 -12.42 -4.56 -17.29
CA GLU A 383 -13.51 -4.43 -18.27
C GLU A 383 -14.82 -5.08 -17.80
N ARG A 384 -14.75 -6.19 -17.05
CA ARG A 384 -15.95 -6.92 -16.60
C ARG A 384 -16.70 -6.13 -15.54
N LEU A 385 -15.96 -5.52 -14.61
CA LEU A 385 -16.53 -4.60 -13.62
C LEU A 385 -17.19 -3.41 -14.32
N ARG A 386 -16.51 -2.79 -15.30
CA ARG A 386 -17.07 -1.67 -16.08
C ARG A 386 -18.38 -2.06 -16.78
N ASP A 387 -18.37 -3.18 -17.49
CA ASP A 387 -19.53 -3.62 -18.29
C ASP A 387 -20.73 -3.92 -17.38
N HIS A 388 -20.51 -4.54 -16.23
CA HIS A 388 -21.58 -4.77 -15.27
C HIS A 388 -22.06 -3.46 -14.62
N ALA A 389 -21.17 -2.52 -14.30
CA ALA A 389 -21.57 -1.20 -13.79
C ALA A 389 -22.45 -0.44 -14.81
N LEU A 390 -22.13 -0.52 -16.10
CA LEU A 390 -22.95 0.04 -17.18
C LEU A 390 -24.32 -0.64 -17.24
N GLU A 391 -24.37 -1.98 -17.20
CA GLU A 391 -25.63 -2.74 -17.19
C GLU A 391 -26.53 -2.33 -16.02
N LEU A 392 -25.95 -2.21 -14.81
CA LEU A 392 -26.68 -1.80 -13.62
C LEU A 392 -27.21 -0.36 -13.75
N VAL A 393 -26.40 0.59 -14.24
CA VAL A 393 -26.83 1.97 -14.46
C VAL A 393 -27.98 2.03 -15.47
N ASP A 394 -27.88 1.31 -16.59
CA ASP A 394 -28.93 1.27 -17.61
C ASP A 394 -30.21 0.62 -17.10
N GLY A 395 -30.10 -0.42 -16.28
CA GLY A 395 -31.23 -1.04 -15.59
C GLY A 395 -31.94 -0.06 -14.64
N LEU A 396 -31.16 0.64 -13.81
CA LEU A 396 -31.66 1.63 -12.87
C LEU A 396 -32.34 2.80 -13.58
N LYS A 397 -31.79 3.29 -14.69
CA LYS A 397 -32.41 4.37 -15.49
C LYS A 397 -33.78 3.96 -16.04
N LYS A 398 -33.91 2.72 -16.53
CA LYS A 398 -35.19 2.19 -17.04
C LYS A 398 -36.22 2.07 -15.92
N GLU A 399 -35.84 1.55 -14.76
CA GLU A 399 -36.77 1.38 -13.63
C GLU A 399 -37.21 2.73 -13.05
N LEU A 400 -36.27 3.65 -12.83
CA LEU A 400 -36.58 4.98 -12.31
C LEU A 400 -37.35 5.84 -13.32
N GLY A 401 -37.11 5.67 -14.63
CA GLY A 401 -37.87 6.33 -15.70
C GLY A 401 -39.27 5.75 -15.91
N ALA A 402 -39.47 4.45 -15.67
CA ALA A 402 -40.78 3.81 -15.79
C ALA A 402 -41.78 4.22 -14.68
N GLU A 403 -41.29 4.70 -13.53
CA GLU A 403 -42.13 5.24 -12.45
C GLU A 403 -42.47 6.74 -12.65
N GLY A 404 -41.95 7.38 -13.69
CA GLY A 404 -42.14 8.81 -13.99
C GLY A 404 -42.32 9.11 -15.48
N GLU A 405 -43.40 8.65 -16.12
CA GLU A 405 -43.76 9.18 -17.44
C GLU A 405 -44.51 10.51 -17.30
N MET A 406 -43.76 11.62 -17.43
CA MET A 406 -44.07 12.85 -18.20
C MET A 406 -43.10 13.97 -17.76
N ASP A 407 -41.98 14.15 -18.45
CA ASP A 407 -41.67 15.39 -19.18
C ASP A 407 -40.32 15.30 -19.92
N GLU A 408 -40.27 16.09 -20.98
CA GLU A 408 -39.27 16.23 -22.03
C GLU A 408 -37.87 16.63 -21.52
N ASP A 409 -36.86 16.30 -22.33
CA ASP A 409 -35.45 16.75 -22.28
C ASP A 409 -34.53 16.13 -21.21
N ASP A 410 -33.82 15.05 -21.59
CA ASP A 410 -32.41 14.88 -21.21
C ASP A 410 -31.68 13.96 -22.22
N ASP A 411 -31.59 14.42 -23.47
CA ASP A 411 -30.59 13.95 -24.43
C ASP A 411 -29.22 14.57 -24.08
N ASP A 412 -28.67 14.24 -22.90
CA ASP A 412 -27.22 14.31 -22.66
C ASP A 412 -26.61 12.94 -23.00
N ALA A 413 -26.94 12.50 -24.21
CA ALA A 413 -26.18 11.52 -24.96
C ALA A 413 -24.84 12.17 -25.31
N TRP A 414 -23.85 11.94 -24.45
CA TRP A 414 -22.42 12.02 -24.69
C TRP A 414 -22.05 12.56 -26.07
N GLU A 415 -21.79 13.86 -26.18
CA GLU A 415 -21.14 14.39 -27.38
C GLU A 415 -19.76 13.73 -27.50
N ASP A 416 -19.67 12.79 -28.45
CA ASP A 416 -18.45 12.24 -28.99
C ASP A 416 -17.53 13.38 -29.43
N VAL A 417 -16.59 13.78 -28.57
CA VAL A 417 -15.40 14.54 -29.00
C VAL A 417 -14.35 13.52 -29.43
N ASP A 418 -14.63 12.83 -30.52
CA ASP A 418 -13.63 12.11 -31.32
C ASP A 418 -13.88 12.47 -32.78
N GLY A 419 -13.16 13.47 -33.28
CA GLY A 419 -13.35 13.94 -34.64
C GLY A 419 -12.46 15.08 -35.08
N GLN A 420 -11.14 14.97 -34.95
CA GLN A 420 -10.23 15.59 -35.91
C GLN A 420 -8.81 15.03 -35.81
N ASP A 421 -8.58 13.92 -36.51
CA ASP A 421 -7.28 13.64 -37.11
C ASP A 421 -7.48 13.50 -38.62
N GLY A 422 -6.72 14.30 -39.36
CA GLY A 422 -6.11 13.86 -40.62
C GLY A 422 -6.75 14.31 -41.93
N GLU A 423 -5.87 14.90 -42.76
CA GLU A 423 -5.87 14.93 -44.24
C GLU A 423 -6.48 16.22 -44.85
N GLU A 424 -5.77 17.06 -45.62
CA GLU A 424 -4.60 16.89 -46.50
C GLU A 424 -3.90 18.25 -46.77
N ASP A 425 -2.57 18.18 -46.81
CA ASP A 425 -1.56 18.88 -47.65
C ASP A 425 -1.88 20.18 -48.43
N GLU A 426 -0.99 21.19 -48.31
CA GLU A 426 -0.03 21.61 -49.36
C GLU A 426 0.51 23.05 -49.11
N ASP A 427 1.83 23.11 -48.93
CA ASP A 427 2.81 24.16 -49.26
C ASP A 427 2.35 25.61 -49.58
N SER A 428 2.89 26.57 -48.81
CA SER A 428 3.44 27.82 -49.36
C SER A 428 4.28 28.56 -48.32
N ASP A 429 5.56 28.71 -48.65
CA ASP A 429 6.54 29.66 -48.10
C ASP A 429 5.94 31.02 -47.68
N VAL A 430 6.39 31.61 -46.56
CA VAL A 430 7.00 32.97 -46.50
C VAL A 430 7.83 33.11 -45.20
N GLU A 431 9.01 33.67 -45.40
CA GLU A 431 10.11 33.97 -44.47
C GLU A 431 9.73 34.79 -43.22
N LEU A 432 10.38 34.43 -42.11
CA LEU A 432 10.52 35.23 -40.90
C LEU A 432 11.53 36.37 -41.14
N GLU A 433 11.05 37.61 -41.23
CA GLU A 433 11.88 38.79 -40.97
C GLU A 433 11.44 39.46 -39.66
N ILE A 434 12.43 39.60 -38.79
CA ILE A 434 12.40 40.31 -37.52
C ILE A 434 12.57 41.80 -37.84
N GLU A 435 11.71 42.67 -37.31
CA GLU A 435 12.06 44.08 -37.12
C GLU A 435 11.63 44.59 -35.73
N ASP A 436 12.51 45.44 -35.22
CA ASP A 436 12.72 45.88 -33.85
C ASP A 436 11.77 46.99 -33.35
N GLU A 437 11.73 47.07 -32.02
CA GLU A 437 11.77 48.26 -31.15
C GLU A 437 10.81 49.48 -31.33
N ASP A 438 10.17 49.78 -30.19
CA ASP A 438 9.98 51.09 -29.54
C ASP A 438 9.20 52.22 -30.22
N VAL A 439 8.05 52.59 -29.62
CA VAL A 439 7.65 54.00 -29.45
C VAL A 439 6.90 54.21 -28.12
N GLU A 440 7.48 55.07 -27.27
CA GLU A 440 6.95 55.69 -26.06
C GLU A 440 5.68 56.54 -26.30
N GLY A 441 4.82 56.71 -25.28
CA GLY A 441 3.88 57.85 -25.28
C GLY A 441 2.70 57.79 -24.30
N GLN A 442 2.93 58.10 -23.03
CA GLN A 442 1.93 58.66 -22.10
C GLN A 442 1.84 60.20 -22.30
N PRO A 443 0.93 61.03 -21.72
CA PRO A 443 -0.09 60.82 -20.67
C PRO A 443 -1.40 61.70 -20.87
N PRO A 444 -2.05 62.35 -19.86
CA PRO A 444 -2.79 61.90 -18.65
C PRO A 444 -4.22 62.49 -18.49
N ALA A 445 -5.00 62.03 -17.48
CA ALA A 445 -5.84 62.80 -16.52
C ALA A 445 -6.73 61.80 -15.73
N GLY A 446 -6.67 61.67 -14.39
CA GLY A 446 -7.15 62.60 -13.34
C GLY A 446 -8.66 62.33 -13.07
N THR A 447 -9.25 62.13 -11.88
CA THR A 447 -8.93 62.34 -10.45
C THR A 447 -10.13 61.82 -9.61
N GLY A 448 -9.92 61.45 -8.33
CA GLY A 448 -10.94 61.42 -7.26
C GLY A 448 -11.13 60.03 -6.62
N ASP A 449 -10.43 59.63 -5.56
CA ASP A 449 -10.36 60.12 -4.16
C ASP A 449 -11.56 59.69 -3.29
N GLY A 450 -11.27 59.01 -2.17
CA GLY A 450 -12.26 58.52 -1.21
C GLY A 450 -11.82 57.36 -0.30
N ASP A 451 -10.78 57.56 0.50
CA ASP A 451 -10.43 56.74 1.68
C ASP A 451 -11.49 56.89 2.80
N VAL A 452 -11.85 55.78 3.47
CA VAL A 452 -12.26 55.80 4.90
C VAL A 452 -11.74 54.54 5.60
N GLU A 453 -10.78 54.74 6.49
CA GLU A 453 -10.29 53.80 7.51
C GLU A 453 -11.31 53.60 8.65
N MET A 454 -11.45 52.33 9.05
CA MET A 454 -11.29 51.78 10.40
C MET A 454 -11.49 52.70 11.62
N THR A 455 -12.46 52.30 12.45
CA THR A 455 -12.29 52.13 13.91
C THR A 455 -13.04 50.90 14.37
#